data_AF-A0A1B7JGR9-F1
#
_entry.id   AF-A0A1B7JGR9-F1
#
_cell.length_a   1.000
_cell.length_b   1.000
_cell.length_c   1.000
_cell.angle_alpha   90.00
_cell.angle_beta   90.00
_cell.angle_gamma   90.00
#
_symmetry.space_group_name_H-M   'P 1'
#
loop_
_entity.id
_entity.type
_entity.pdbx_description
1 polymer ?
#
loop_
_entity_poly.entity_id
_entity_poly.type
_entity_poly.pdbx_seq_one_letter_code
_entity_poly.pdbx_strand_id
1 'polypeptide(L)'
;MPLYLSTQFDEFRLDNGLLAHLFKFSVQHHHFILIFSPIDVSDEEYHQFRNEEVGFVLPADCYDVKFDRQVNFESGDFYAPPLPGECSRRFGFANELAEALKAIIQLHYATYRAKAYLAIAENDKLKRYYDRILQTVPGDVVYELIQNVGVEGRGYAFKTRCFNT
;
A
#
# COMPACT_ATOMS: atom_id res chain seq x y z
N MET A 1 -10.17 5.47 16.57
CA MET A 1 -10.92 5.40 15.30
C MET A 1 -10.17 6.24 14.29
N PRO A 2 -9.82 5.69 13.10
CA PRO A 2 -9.22 6.50 12.05
C PRO A 2 -10.21 7.56 11.56
N LEU A 3 -9.69 8.73 11.22
CA LEU A 3 -10.45 9.82 10.61
C LEU A 3 -9.96 9.96 9.18
N TYR A 4 -10.84 9.71 8.22
CA TYR A 4 -10.52 9.88 6.81
C TYR A 4 -10.59 11.36 6.48
N LEU A 5 -9.45 11.92 6.03
CA LEU A 5 -9.34 13.34 5.67
C LEU A 5 -9.82 13.57 4.24
N SER A 6 -9.59 12.58 3.37
CA SER A 6 -10.16 12.51 2.04
C SER A 6 -11.42 11.64 2.05
N THR A 7 -12.44 12.06 1.30
CA THR A 7 -13.64 11.24 1.02
C THR A 7 -13.52 10.45 -0.28
N GLN A 8 -12.52 10.76 -1.10
CA GLN A 8 -12.22 10.18 -2.40
C GLN A 8 -10.71 10.11 -2.61
N PHE A 9 -10.25 9.40 -3.64
CA PHE A 9 -8.84 9.41 -4.02
C PHE A 9 -8.51 10.67 -4.80
N ASP A 10 -7.40 11.31 -4.45
CA ASP A 10 -6.79 12.36 -5.26
C ASP A 10 -6.03 11.67 -6.41
N GLU A 11 -6.43 11.94 -7.64
CA GLU A 11 -5.84 11.34 -8.84
C GLU A 11 -4.80 12.28 -9.45
N PHE A 12 -3.61 11.77 -9.77
CA PHE A 12 -2.54 12.55 -10.39
C PHE A 12 -1.76 11.69 -11.38
N ARG A 13 -1.15 12.34 -12.38
CA ARG A 13 -0.37 11.64 -13.40
C ARG A 13 1.08 11.51 -12.99
N LEU A 14 1.61 10.31 -13.17
CA LEU A 14 3.04 10.02 -13.12
C LEU A 14 3.72 10.49 -14.42
N ASP A 15 5.06 10.53 -14.42
CA ASP A 15 5.84 10.97 -15.58
C ASP A 15 5.62 10.08 -16.82
N ASN A 16 5.30 8.80 -16.63
CA ASN A 16 4.93 7.87 -17.69
C ASN A 16 3.46 7.99 -18.14
N GLY A 17 2.72 8.99 -17.64
CA GLY A 17 1.34 9.28 -18.02
C GLY A 17 0.28 8.42 -17.34
N LEU A 18 0.68 7.43 -16.52
CA LEU A 18 -0.25 6.61 -15.77
C LEU A 18 -0.88 7.38 -14.61
N LEU A 19 -2.10 6.98 -14.22
CA LEU A 19 -2.87 7.63 -13.18
C LEU A 19 -2.62 6.97 -11.82
N ALA A 20 -1.95 7.68 -10.92
CA ALA A 20 -1.77 7.26 -9.54
C ALA A 20 -2.87 7.84 -8.65
N HIS A 21 -3.17 7.12 -7.57
CA HIS A 21 -4.22 7.49 -6.63
C HIS A 21 -3.62 7.73 -5.25
N LEU A 22 -3.97 8.85 -4.62
CA LEU A 22 -3.52 9.21 -3.29
C LEU A 22 -4.71 9.30 -2.34
N PHE A 23 -4.54 8.78 -1.13
CA PHE A 23 -5.54 8.86 -0.09
C PHE A 23 -4.94 9.42 1.20
N LYS A 24 -5.53 10.49 1.74
CA LYS A 24 -5.09 11.12 3.00
C LYS A 24 -6.00 10.70 4.14
N PHE A 25 -5.40 10.30 5.24
CA PHE A 25 -6.13 9.93 6.45
C PHE A 25 -5.32 10.26 7.69
N SER A 26 -5.99 10.26 8.84
CA SER A 26 -5.32 10.36 10.13
C SER A 26 -5.73 9.25 11.07
N VAL A 27 -4.81 8.89 11.95
CA VAL A 27 -5.09 8.10 13.14
C VAL A 27 -4.76 9.01 14.32
N GLN A 28 -5.80 9.46 15.03
CA GLN A 28 -5.69 10.49 16.06
C GLN A 28 -5.17 11.81 15.47
N HIS A 29 -4.00 12.27 15.89
CA HIS A 29 -3.35 13.49 15.39
C HIS A 29 -2.21 13.18 14.41
N HIS A 30 -2.01 11.91 14.06
CA HIS A 30 -0.97 11.50 13.11
C HIS A 30 -1.57 11.44 11.71
N HIS A 31 -1.02 12.25 10.81
CA HIS A 31 -1.43 12.35 9.42
C HIS A 31 -0.60 11.42 8.55
N PHE A 32 -1.29 10.69 7.70
CA PHE A 32 -0.71 9.70 6.82
C PHE A 32 -1.24 9.84 5.40
N ILE A 33 -0.46 9.31 4.47
CA ILE A 33 -0.84 9.18 3.09
C ILE A 33 -0.64 7.73 2.63
N LEU A 34 -1.50 7.32 1.70
CA LEU A 34 -1.38 6.06 0.99
C LEU A 34 -1.40 6.36 -0.51
N ILE A 35 -0.41 5.87 -1.24
CA ILE A 35 -0.27 6.07 -2.68
C ILE A 35 -0.39 4.72 -3.37
N PHE A 36 -1.23 4.67 -4.39
CA PHE A 36 -1.41 3.56 -5.30
C PHE A 36 -0.86 3.98 -6.67
N SER A 37 0.33 3.49 -6.98
CA SER A 37 0.98 3.74 -8.27
C SER A 37 0.69 2.57 -9.21
N PRO A 38 0.08 2.78 -10.38
CA PRO A 38 -0.17 1.70 -11.34
C PRO A 38 1.16 1.12 -11.86
N ILE A 39 1.19 -0.20 -12.01
CA ILE A 39 2.30 -0.93 -12.61
C ILE A 39 2.22 -0.75 -14.13
N ASP A 40 3.30 -0.25 -14.72
CA ASP A 40 3.41 -0.08 -16.15
C ASP A 40 3.61 -1.44 -16.84
N VAL A 41 2.55 -1.95 -17.47
CA VAL A 41 2.60 -3.19 -18.26
C VAL A 41 3.04 -2.96 -19.71
N SER A 42 3.22 -1.70 -20.11
CA SER A 42 3.67 -1.34 -21.46
C SER A 42 5.20 -1.25 -21.57
N ASP A 43 5.87 -1.00 -20.45
CA ASP A 43 7.32 -1.16 -20.31
C ASP A 43 7.65 -2.64 -20.10
N GLU A 44 8.10 -3.32 -21.16
CA GLU A 44 8.38 -4.76 -21.14
C GLU A 44 9.48 -5.14 -20.13
N GLU A 45 10.53 -4.33 -19.98
CA GLU A 45 11.65 -4.63 -19.10
C GLU A 45 11.22 -4.48 -17.63
N TYR A 46 10.54 -3.38 -17.31
CA TYR A 46 9.98 -3.17 -15.98
C TYR A 46 8.91 -4.21 -15.64
N HIS A 47 8.02 -4.53 -16.59
CA HIS A 47 6.96 -5.50 -16.38
C HIS A 47 7.52 -6.90 -16.15
N GLN A 48 8.51 -7.32 -16.94
CA GLN A 48 9.18 -8.60 -16.75
C GLN A 48 9.87 -8.68 -15.38
N PHE A 49 10.62 -7.64 -15.00
CA PHE A 49 11.24 -7.56 -13.67
C PHE A 49 10.19 -7.74 -12.56
N ARG A 50 9.06 -7.04 -12.66
CA ARG A 50 7.97 -7.15 -11.68
C ARG A 50 7.32 -8.53 -11.65
N ASN A 51 7.12 -9.17 -12.81
CA ASN A 51 6.56 -10.51 -12.91
C ASN A 51 7.47 -11.55 -12.25
N GLU A 52 8.78 -11.45 -12.48
CA GLU A 52 9.79 -12.30 -11.84
C GLU A 52 9.82 -12.07 -10.32
N GLU A 53 9.69 -10.80 -9.90
CA GLU A 53 9.66 -10.43 -8.50
C GLU A 53 8.51 -11.12 -7.76
N VAL A 54 7.29 -11.03 -8.30
CA VAL A 54 6.06 -11.57 -7.68
C VAL A 54 5.82 -13.05 -7.95
N GLY A 55 6.51 -13.64 -8.93
CA GLY A 55 6.38 -15.04 -9.32
C GLY A 55 5.11 -15.36 -10.13
N PHE A 56 4.46 -14.36 -10.74
CA PHE A 56 3.31 -14.52 -11.62
C PHE A 56 3.19 -13.34 -12.59
N VAL A 57 2.42 -13.52 -13.67
CA VAL A 57 2.21 -12.46 -14.66
C VAL A 57 1.20 -11.43 -14.15
N LEU A 58 1.63 -10.18 -14.03
CA LEU A 58 0.80 -9.05 -13.61
C LEU A 58 -0.04 -8.56 -14.80
N PRO A 59 -1.38 -8.60 -14.72
CA PRO A 59 -2.23 -7.94 -15.71
C PRO A 59 -2.22 -6.41 -15.53
N ALA A 60 -2.92 -5.69 -16.42
CA ALA A 60 -3.27 -4.29 -16.18
C ALA A 60 -4.06 -4.12 -14.85
N ASP A 61 -4.15 -2.88 -14.37
CA ASP A 61 -4.83 -2.53 -13.11
C ASP A 61 -4.20 -3.19 -11.87
N CYS A 62 -2.89 -3.41 -11.89
CA CYS A 62 -2.09 -3.75 -10.71
C CYS A 62 -1.41 -2.50 -10.17
N TYR A 63 -1.27 -2.40 -8.85
CA TYR A 63 -0.78 -1.19 -8.19
C TYR A 63 0.28 -1.47 -7.14
N ASP A 64 1.33 -0.66 -7.13
CA ASP A 64 2.24 -0.50 -6.02
C ASP A 64 1.63 0.38 -4.92
N VAL A 65 1.64 -0.13 -3.70
CA VAL A 65 1.08 0.53 -2.53
C VAL A 65 2.23 1.00 -1.65
N LYS A 66 2.33 2.32 -1.49
CA LYS A 66 3.27 2.96 -0.56
C LYS A 66 2.53 3.75 0.50
N PHE A 67 2.95 3.58 1.74
CA PHE A 67 2.34 4.20 2.91
C PHE A 67 3.41 4.97 3.69
N ASP A 68 3.13 6.23 4.02
CA ASP A 68 4.04 7.01 4.85
C ASP A 68 3.30 8.11 5.63
N ARG A 69 4.01 8.75 6.56
CA ARG A 69 3.54 9.97 7.22
C ARG A 69 3.47 11.10 6.21
N GLN A 70 2.44 11.93 6.34
CA GLN A 70 2.26 13.08 5.44
C GLN A 70 3.48 14.02 5.47
N VAL A 71 4.06 14.25 6.66
CA VAL A 71 5.26 15.10 6.84
C VAL A 71 6.47 14.55 6.08
N ASN A 72 6.66 13.22 6.06
CA ASN A 72 7.78 12.60 5.33
C ASN A 72 7.64 12.80 3.82
N PHE A 73 6.41 12.75 3.32
CA PHE A 73 6.13 12.99 1.91
C PHE A 73 6.33 14.46 1.52
N GLU A 74 5.90 15.39 2.37
CA GLU A 74 6.04 16.83 2.14
C GLU A 74 7.50 17.30 2.23
N SER A 75 8.30 16.71 3.13
CA SER A 75 9.73 17.05 3.25
C SER A 75 10.63 16.32 2.26
N GLY A 76 10.15 15.20 1.69
CA GLY A 76 10.96 14.29 0.87
C GLY A 76 11.80 13.31 1.69
N ASP A 77 11.74 13.36 3.03
CA ASP A 77 12.43 12.43 3.93
C ASP A 77 11.60 11.15 4.11
N PHE A 78 11.44 10.40 3.03
CA PHE A 78 10.60 9.21 2.99
C PHE A 78 10.99 8.17 4.05
N TYR A 79 9.98 7.62 4.73
CA TYR A 79 10.08 6.62 5.78
C TYR A 79 10.92 7.02 6.99
N ALA A 80 11.24 8.32 7.13
CA ALA A 80 11.93 8.82 8.31
C ALA A 80 11.12 8.50 9.58
N PRO A 81 11.78 8.07 10.66
CA PRO A 81 11.11 7.80 11.92
C PRO A 81 10.55 9.09 12.52
N PRO A 82 9.48 9.00 13.33
CA PRO A 82 8.98 10.14 14.08
C PRO A 82 10.00 10.75 15.01
N LEU A 83 9.93 12.07 15.15
CA LEU A 83 10.81 12.79 16.08
C LEU A 83 10.52 12.31 17.51
N PRO A 84 11.51 12.41 18.42
CA PRO A 84 11.30 12.09 19.82
C PRO A 84 10.10 12.85 20.39
N GLY A 85 9.09 12.13 20.87
CA GLY A 85 7.85 12.72 21.41
C GLY A 85 6.66 12.68 20.45
N GLU A 86 6.86 12.43 19.16
CA GLU A 86 5.80 12.29 18.16
C GLU A 86 5.27 10.86 18.00
N CYS A 87 5.82 9.90 18.75
CA CYS A 87 5.29 8.55 18.79
C CYS A 87 3.97 8.52 19.58
N SER A 88 2.91 7.93 19.02
CA SER A 88 1.70 7.66 19.80
C SER A 88 2.03 6.71 20.96
N ARG A 89 1.66 7.11 22.17
CA ARG A 89 1.76 6.28 23.38
C ARG A 89 0.49 5.47 23.65
N ARG A 90 -0.53 5.63 22.81
CA ARG A 90 -1.84 5.03 23.04
C ARG A 90 -1.81 3.55 22.70
N PHE A 91 -2.33 2.74 23.63
CA PHE A 91 -2.57 1.33 23.39
C PHE A 91 -3.52 1.16 22.19
N GLY A 92 -3.14 0.32 21.23
CA GLY A 92 -3.95 0.01 20.05
C GLY A 92 -3.74 0.90 18.82
N PHE A 93 -2.85 1.93 18.86
CA PHE A 93 -2.56 2.77 17.69
C PHE A 93 -2.20 1.96 16.43
N ALA A 94 -1.33 0.96 16.61
CA ALA A 94 -0.90 0.05 15.56
C ALA A 94 -2.07 -0.72 14.91
N ASN A 95 -3.09 -1.08 15.69
CA ASN A 95 -4.27 -1.78 15.18
C ASN A 95 -5.23 -0.80 14.50
N GLU A 96 -5.42 0.41 15.04
CA GLU A 96 -6.22 1.46 14.39
C GLU A 96 -5.65 1.83 13.02
N LEU A 97 -4.31 1.88 12.89
CA LEU A 97 -3.64 2.10 11.63
C LEU A 97 -3.84 0.92 10.66
N ALA A 98 -3.76 -0.32 11.15
CA ALA A 98 -3.98 -1.50 10.34
C ALA A 98 -5.41 -1.55 9.75
N GLU A 99 -6.42 -1.26 10.57
CA GLU A 99 -7.81 -1.19 10.12
C GLU A 99 -8.04 -0.06 9.12
N ALA A 100 -7.37 1.09 9.28
CA ALA A 100 -7.42 2.18 8.31
C ALA A 100 -6.85 1.75 6.95
N LEU A 101 -5.67 1.13 6.93
CA LEU A 101 -5.05 0.64 5.70
C LEU A 101 -5.94 -0.39 4.99
N LYS A 102 -6.50 -1.34 5.75
CA LYS A 102 -7.43 -2.34 5.25
C LYS A 102 -8.66 -1.70 4.59
N ALA A 103 -9.30 -0.76 5.28
CA ALA A 103 -10.48 -0.08 4.76
C ALA A 103 -10.19 0.75 3.50
N ILE A 104 -9.03 1.40 3.42
CA ILE A 104 -8.63 2.17 2.23
C ILE A 104 -8.35 1.24 1.05
N ILE A 105 -7.69 0.10 1.27
CA ILE A 105 -7.47 -0.92 0.22
C ILE A 105 -8.81 -1.49 -0.27
N GLN A 106 -9.76 -1.74 0.64
CA GLN A 106 -11.12 -2.18 0.29
C GLN A 106 -11.84 -1.13 -0.56
N LEU A 107 -11.75 0.15 -0.17
CA LEU A 107 -12.33 1.25 -0.92
C LEU A 107 -11.69 1.39 -2.31
N HIS A 108 -10.37 1.33 -2.40
CA HIS A 108 -9.65 1.39 -3.68
C HIS A 108 -10.06 0.24 -4.61
N TYR A 109 -10.16 -0.98 -4.08
CA TYR A 109 -10.62 -2.15 -4.83
C TYR A 109 -12.05 -1.96 -5.35
N ALA A 110 -12.95 -1.46 -4.51
CA ALA A 110 -14.34 -1.22 -4.90
C ALA A 110 -14.46 -0.16 -6.02
N THR A 111 -13.64 0.89 -5.97
CA THR A 111 -13.65 1.99 -6.94
C THR A 111 -12.96 1.63 -8.26
N TYR A 112 -11.74 1.09 -8.21
CA TYR A 112 -10.88 0.92 -9.38
C TYR A 112 -10.77 -0.52 -9.87
N ARG A 113 -11.40 -1.48 -9.18
CA ARG A 113 -11.39 -2.91 -9.55
C ARG A 113 -9.98 -3.49 -9.71
N ALA A 114 -9.02 -2.95 -8.94
CA ALA A 114 -7.62 -3.35 -8.98
C ALA A 114 -7.46 -4.87 -8.91
N LYS A 115 -6.60 -5.44 -9.77
CA LYS A 115 -6.39 -6.89 -9.90
C LYS A 115 -5.35 -7.42 -8.93
N ALA A 116 -4.30 -6.66 -8.68
CA ALA A 116 -3.34 -6.98 -7.64
C ALA A 116 -2.77 -5.72 -6.98
N TYR A 117 -2.29 -5.89 -5.74
CA TYR A 117 -1.51 -4.89 -5.03
C TYR A 117 -0.14 -5.46 -4.70
N LEU A 118 0.90 -4.65 -4.85
CA LEU A 118 2.26 -4.95 -4.44
C LEU A 118 2.66 -3.96 -3.35
N ALA A 119 3.33 -4.44 -2.30
CA ALA A 119 3.87 -3.57 -1.27
C ALA A 119 5.22 -4.12 -0.81
N ILE A 120 6.23 -3.27 -0.73
CA ILE A 120 7.56 -3.64 -0.23
C ILE A 120 7.83 -2.86 1.05
N ALA A 121 8.17 -3.58 2.12
CA ALA A 121 8.59 -2.93 3.36
C ALA A 121 9.99 -2.35 3.19
N GLU A 122 10.12 -1.04 3.44
CA GLU A 122 11.41 -0.34 3.33
C GLU A 122 12.46 -0.88 4.33
N ASN A 123 12.02 -1.34 5.49
CA ASN A 123 12.91 -1.85 6.54
C ASN A 123 12.28 -3.00 7.33
N ASP A 124 13.12 -3.72 8.09
CA ASP A 124 12.70 -4.88 8.89
C ASP A 124 11.64 -4.55 9.95
N LYS A 125 11.60 -3.32 10.44
CA LYS A 125 10.60 -2.90 11.43
C LYS A 125 9.22 -2.80 10.78
N LEU A 126 9.13 -2.21 9.58
CA LEU A 126 7.91 -2.20 8.77
C LEU A 126 7.51 -3.61 8.35
N LYS A 127 8.47 -4.45 7.95
CA LYS A 127 8.22 -5.87 7.62
C LYS A 127 7.54 -6.60 8.77
N ARG A 128 8.08 -6.50 9.99
CA ARG A 128 7.49 -7.12 11.18
C ARG A 128 6.10 -6.59 11.52
N TYR A 129 5.85 -5.30 11.25
CA TYR A 129 4.54 -4.71 11.42
C TYR A 129 3.54 -5.26 10.39
N TYR A 130 3.93 -5.30 9.11
CA TYR A 130 3.11 -5.85 8.03
C TYR A 130 2.84 -7.34 8.23
N ASP A 131 3.83 -8.14 8.63
CA ASP A 131 3.65 -9.56 8.97
C ASP A 131 2.61 -9.77 10.07
N ARG A 132 2.52 -8.85 11.03
CA ARG A 132 1.54 -8.92 12.12
C ARG A 132 0.13 -8.61 11.63
N ILE A 133 -0.05 -7.55 10.84
CA ILE A 133 -1.40 -7.14 10.39
C ILE A 133 -1.96 -8.11 9.34
N LEU A 134 -1.08 -8.69 8.52
CA LEU A 134 -1.44 -9.63 7.46
C LEU A 134 -1.76 -11.05 7.95
N GLN A 135 -1.70 -11.30 9.26
CA GLN A 135 -2.28 -12.52 9.84
C GLN A 135 -3.79 -12.62 9.63
N THR A 136 -4.45 -11.47 9.42
CA THR A 136 -5.90 -11.36 9.22
C THR A 136 -6.19 -10.54 7.97
N VAL A 137 -6.20 -11.21 6.82
CA VAL A 137 -6.42 -10.58 5.52
C VAL A 137 -7.93 -10.37 5.26
N PRO A 138 -8.36 -9.23 4.68
CA PRO A 138 -9.74 -9.05 4.18
C PRO A 138 -10.08 -10.07 3.09
N GLY A 139 -10.70 -11.19 3.46
CA GLY A 139 -11.08 -12.25 2.52
C GLY A 139 -12.16 -11.85 1.50
N ASP A 140 -12.83 -10.73 1.72
CA ASP A 140 -13.78 -10.10 0.80
C ASP A 140 -13.10 -9.44 -0.41
N VAL A 141 -11.84 -9.03 -0.27
CA VAL A 141 -11.07 -8.36 -1.33
C VAL A 141 -9.92 -9.24 -1.84
N VAL A 142 -9.15 -9.81 -0.94
CA VAL A 142 -7.96 -10.60 -1.26
C VAL A 142 -8.37 -12.07 -1.35
N TYR A 143 -8.05 -12.72 -2.46
CA TYR A 143 -8.20 -14.18 -2.55
C TYR A 143 -6.88 -14.92 -2.30
N GLU A 144 -5.74 -14.28 -2.58
CA GLU A 144 -4.42 -14.87 -2.41
C GLU A 144 -3.43 -13.81 -1.93
N LEU A 145 -2.72 -14.12 -0.85
CA LEU A 145 -1.62 -13.33 -0.31
C LEU A 145 -0.32 -14.11 -0.52
N ILE A 146 0.62 -13.49 -1.22
CA ILE A 146 1.98 -14.00 -1.40
C ILE A 146 2.90 -13.10 -0.56
N GLN A 147 3.66 -13.72 0.34
CA GLN A 147 4.58 -13.02 1.22
C GLN A 147 6.02 -13.34 0.84
N ASN A 148 6.95 -12.49 1.31
CA ASN A 148 8.39 -12.62 1.08
C ASN A 148 8.77 -12.53 -0.40
N VAL A 149 8.14 -11.58 -1.08
CA VAL A 149 8.36 -11.23 -2.48
C VAL A 149 9.57 -10.29 -2.60
N GLY A 150 10.26 -10.31 -3.74
CA GLY A 150 11.37 -9.42 -4.06
C GLY A 150 12.72 -9.78 -3.45
N VAL A 151 13.74 -9.00 -3.85
CA VAL A 151 15.17 -9.33 -3.67
C VAL A 151 15.56 -9.57 -2.20
N GLU A 152 14.90 -8.92 -1.25
CA GLU A 152 15.15 -9.06 0.19
C GLU A 152 14.03 -9.81 0.93
N GLY A 153 13.07 -10.39 0.22
CA GLY A 153 11.91 -11.05 0.82
C GLY A 153 11.07 -10.13 1.72
N ARG A 154 11.10 -8.82 1.44
CA ARG A 154 10.35 -7.80 2.20
C ARG A 154 9.02 -7.42 1.56
N GLY A 155 8.73 -7.99 0.40
CA GLY A 155 7.54 -7.71 -0.39
C GLY A 155 6.35 -8.57 -0.04
N TYR A 156 5.19 -8.06 -0.46
CA TYR A 156 3.89 -8.69 -0.38
C TYR A 156 3.17 -8.45 -1.71
N ALA A 157 2.52 -9.49 -2.23
CA ALA A 157 1.62 -9.38 -3.36
C ALA A 157 0.23 -9.88 -2.94
N PHE A 158 -0.78 -9.05 -3.18
CA PHE A 158 -2.18 -9.36 -2.91
C PHE A 158 -2.87 -9.51 -4.24
N LYS A 159 -3.34 -10.71 -4.58
CA LYS A 159 -4.21 -10.88 -5.72
C LYS A 159 -5.66 -10.71 -5.26
N THR A 160 -6.38 -9.83 -5.93
CA THR A 160 -7.77 -9.52 -5.57
C THR A 160 -8.71 -10.47 -6.28
N ARG A 161 -9.96 -10.55 -5.81
CA ARG A 161 -10.98 -11.38 -6.48
C ARG A 161 -11.20 -11.02 -7.97
N CYS A 162 -10.75 -9.85 -8.42
CA CYS A 162 -10.82 -9.45 -9.82
C CYS A 162 -9.65 -9.93 -10.69
N PHE A 163 -8.63 -10.56 -10.12
CA PHE A 163 -7.41 -10.94 -10.82
C PHE A 163 -7.66 -11.84 -12.05
N ASN A 164 -8.58 -12.80 -11.94
CA ASN A 164 -8.90 -13.77 -13.00
C ASN A 164 -10.11 -13.38 -13.86
N THR A 165 -10.69 -12.20 -13.64
CA THR A 165 -11.78 -11.65 -14.48
C THR A 165 -11.23 -10.72 -15.54
#